data_AF-A0A3M1JDF8-F1
#
_entry.id   AF-A0A3M1JDF8-F1
#
_cell.length_a   1.000
_cell.length_b   1.000
_cell.length_c   1.000
_cell.angle_alpha   90.00
_cell.angle_beta   90.00
_cell.angle_gamma   90.00
#
_symmetry.space_group_name_H-M   'P 1'
#
loop_
_entity.id
_entity.type
_entity.pdbx_description
1 polymer ?
#
loop_
_entity_poly.entity_id
_entity_poly.type
_entity_poly.pdbx_seq_one_letter_code
_entity_poly.pdbx_strand_id
1 'polypeptide(L)'
;MLTPDGQYRLYFTSAPPGRDSKPRSYSAISDDGFTFEVEPGERFAVEGQHVLDPNVLKIGDTWHYFAGGVPGTNYHATSTDGLAFTRQADITLNDFLFANGIAMPDGFRYYGFVQTPGQKTALYSVFSVDGETWALDSAPLLEVDESTGLESEGVKDPAVARLPDGRYLLVYGSIIPDYPQNNAN
;
A
#
# COMPACT_ATOMS: atom_id res chain seq x y z
N MET A 1 4.08 -9.13 -5.76
CA MET A 1 5.34 -9.46 -5.06
C MET A 1 5.84 -10.82 -5.53
N LEU A 2 7.15 -11.06 -5.62
CA LEU A 2 7.69 -12.37 -6.02
C LEU A 2 7.75 -13.31 -4.81
N THR A 3 7.22 -14.52 -4.95
CA THR A 3 7.32 -15.59 -3.94
C THR A 3 8.68 -16.28 -4.04
N PRO A 4 9.11 -17.07 -3.02
CA PRO A 4 10.40 -17.76 -3.05
C PRO A 4 10.56 -18.76 -4.21
N ASP A 5 9.46 -19.30 -4.70
CA ASP A 5 9.35 -20.20 -5.85
C ASP A 5 9.22 -19.47 -7.20
N GLY A 6 9.25 -18.13 -7.20
CA GLY A 6 9.29 -17.32 -8.41
C GLY A 6 7.92 -16.97 -9.00
N GLN A 7 6.82 -17.24 -8.30
CA GLN A 7 5.48 -16.81 -8.70
C GLN A 7 5.22 -15.35 -8.29
N TYR A 8 4.27 -14.71 -8.97
CA TYR A 8 3.73 -13.42 -8.55
C TYR A 8 2.59 -13.65 -7.56
N ARG A 9 2.71 -13.11 -6.35
CA ARG A 9 1.61 -12.99 -5.39
C ARG A 9 1.05 -11.57 -5.39
N LEU A 10 -0.24 -11.45 -5.62
CA LEU A 10 -1.04 -10.24 -5.44
C LEU A 10 -1.75 -10.33 -4.10
N TYR A 11 -1.62 -9.31 -3.24
CA TYR A 11 -2.51 -9.13 -2.09
C TYR A 11 -3.61 -8.15 -2.47
N PHE A 12 -4.84 -8.41 -2.03
CA PHE A 12 -5.97 -7.58 -2.41
C PHE A 12 -7.01 -7.51 -1.30
N THR A 13 -7.79 -6.43 -1.30
CA THR A 13 -8.95 -6.26 -0.43
C THR A 13 -10.18 -6.90 -1.06
N SER A 14 -10.91 -7.67 -0.27
CA SER A 14 -12.25 -8.13 -0.62
C SER A 14 -13.10 -8.28 0.64
N ALA A 15 -14.42 -8.38 0.48
CA ALA A 15 -15.34 -8.65 1.57
C ALA A 15 -16.09 -9.94 1.27
N PRO A 16 -16.23 -10.88 2.22
CA PRO A 16 -17.13 -12.01 2.03
C PRO A 16 -18.57 -11.50 1.83
N PRO A 17 -19.46 -12.32 1.24
CA PRO A 17 -20.86 -11.96 1.09
C PRO A 17 -21.52 -11.66 2.44
N GLY A 18 -22.34 -10.60 2.48
CA GLY A 18 -23.11 -10.22 3.67
C GLY A 18 -23.12 -8.72 3.89
N ARG A 19 -24.25 -8.18 4.35
CA ARG A 19 -24.45 -6.73 4.52
C ARG A 19 -23.48 -6.10 5.52
N ASP A 20 -23.17 -6.81 6.59
CA ASP A 20 -22.33 -6.32 7.69
C ASP A 20 -20.88 -6.80 7.57
N SER A 21 -20.55 -7.43 6.45
CA SER A 21 -19.21 -7.91 6.15
C SER A 21 -18.22 -6.75 6.09
N LYS A 22 -17.08 -6.92 6.75
CA LYS A 22 -15.98 -5.96 6.67
C LYS A 22 -14.93 -6.43 5.66
N PRO A 23 -14.43 -5.51 4.82
CA PRO A 23 -13.36 -5.84 3.89
C PRO A 23 -12.10 -6.24 4.66
N ARG A 24 -11.39 -7.21 4.10
CA ARG A 24 -10.17 -7.82 4.63
C ARG A 24 -9.29 -8.31 3.50
N SER A 25 -8.11 -8.80 3.87
CA SER A 25 -7.06 -9.07 2.91
C SER A 25 -7.01 -10.54 2.51
N TYR A 26 -6.83 -10.75 1.21
CA TYR A 26 -6.69 -12.03 0.55
C TYR A 26 -5.46 -11.98 -0.36
N SER A 27 -5.12 -13.12 -0.97
CA SER A 27 -4.07 -13.15 -1.99
C SER A 27 -4.42 -14.09 -3.15
N ALA A 28 -3.74 -13.86 -4.26
CA ALA A 28 -3.78 -14.70 -5.44
C ALA A 28 -2.38 -14.86 -6.01
N ILE A 29 -2.09 -16.01 -6.63
CA ILE A 29 -0.81 -16.34 -7.24
C ILE A 29 -0.93 -16.42 -8.76
N SER A 30 0.18 -16.18 -9.44
CA SER A 30 0.28 -16.21 -10.90
C SER A 30 1.69 -16.60 -11.32
N ASP A 31 1.79 -17.46 -12.34
CA ASP A 31 3.07 -17.81 -12.97
C ASP A 31 3.50 -16.77 -14.02
N ASP A 32 2.55 -16.06 -14.63
CA ASP A 32 2.77 -15.17 -15.77
C ASP A 32 2.59 -13.68 -15.44
N GLY A 33 2.03 -13.37 -14.28
CA GLY A 33 1.70 -12.00 -13.85
C GLY A 33 0.43 -11.42 -14.48
N PHE A 34 -0.31 -12.23 -15.25
CA PHE A 34 -1.54 -11.82 -15.95
C PHE A 34 -2.77 -12.60 -15.47
N THR A 35 -2.62 -13.90 -15.26
CA THR A 35 -3.70 -14.79 -14.81
C THR A 35 -3.47 -15.18 -13.37
N PHE A 36 -4.41 -14.80 -12.49
CA PHE A 36 -4.27 -15.00 -11.04
C PHE A 36 -5.28 -16.04 -10.52
N GLU A 37 -4.79 -16.98 -9.72
CA GLU A 37 -5.60 -17.93 -8.95
C GLU A 37 -5.66 -17.50 -7.48
N VAL A 38 -6.87 -17.36 -6.94
CA VAL A 38 -7.07 -16.96 -5.54
C VAL A 38 -6.58 -18.06 -4.61
N GLU A 39 -5.68 -17.70 -3.71
CA GLU A 39 -5.18 -18.61 -2.67
C GLU A 39 -6.23 -18.77 -1.56
N PRO A 40 -6.42 -19.97 -1.00
CA PRO A 40 -7.42 -20.20 0.03
C PRO A 40 -7.07 -19.49 1.34
N GLY A 41 -8.10 -19.00 2.03
CA GLY A 41 -7.98 -18.36 3.34
C GLY A 41 -7.71 -16.86 3.29
N GLU A 42 -7.96 -16.21 4.41
CA GLU A 42 -7.63 -14.80 4.63
C GLU A 42 -6.15 -14.62 4.97
N ARG A 43 -5.60 -13.46 4.63
CA ARG A 43 -4.23 -13.05 4.96
C ARG A 43 -4.18 -12.24 6.23
N PHE A 44 -5.12 -11.31 6.37
CA PHE A 44 -5.20 -10.45 7.53
C PHE A 44 -6.60 -9.84 7.65
N ALA A 45 -7.11 -9.79 8.88
CA ALA A 45 -8.37 -9.15 9.24
C ALA A 45 -8.29 -8.56 10.65
N VAL A 46 -9.11 -7.55 10.91
CA VAL A 46 -9.31 -6.99 12.25
C VAL A 46 -10.79 -7.08 12.57
N GLU A 47 -11.13 -7.69 13.70
CA GLU A 47 -12.53 -7.91 14.08
C GLU A 47 -13.32 -6.60 14.12
N GLY A 48 -14.43 -6.57 13.37
CA GLY A 48 -15.33 -5.42 13.29
C GLY A 48 -14.81 -4.21 12.51
N GLN A 49 -13.57 -4.25 11.99
CA GLN A 49 -12.94 -3.12 11.31
C GLN A 49 -12.75 -3.37 9.81
N HIS A 50 -12.69 -2.28 9.05
CA HIS A 50 -12.29 -2.32 7.64
C HIS A 50 -10.78 -2.49 7.56
N VAL A 51 -10.29 -3.38 6.71
CA VAL A 51 -8.86 -3.50 6.37
C VAL A 51 -8.74 -3.31 4.86
N LEU A 52 -8.05 -2.26 4.45
CA LEU A 52 -8.04 -1.78 3.06
C LEU A 52 -6.61 -1.67 2.52
N ASP A 53 -6.47 -1.89 1.22
CA ASP A 53 -5.27 -1.58 0.44
C ASP A 53 -3.99 -2.27 0.97
N PRO A 54 -3.99 -3.61 1.04
CA PRO A 54 -2.87 -4.36 1.59
C PRO A 54 -1.61 -4.16 0.75
N ASN A 55 -0.51 -3.93 1.44
CA ASN A 55 0.80 -3.87 0.84
C ASN A 55 1.80 -4.64 1.70
N VAL A 56 2.74 -5.32 1.03
CA VAL A 56 3.65 -6.25 1.69
C VAL A 56 5.07 -6.04 1.17
N LEU A 57 6.02 -6.01 2.10
CA LEU A 57 7.45 -5.93 1.82
C LEU A 57 8.18 -7.02 2.62
N LYS A 58 9.15 -7.69 2.00
CA LYS A 58 10.05 -8.60 2.72
C LYS A 58 11.23 -7.83 3.30
N ILE A 59 11.46 -7.99 4.59
CA ILE A 59 12.55 -7.37 5.35
C ILE A 59 13.31 -8.50 6.06
N GLY A 60 14.52 -8.79 5.57
CA GLY A 60 15.22 -10.02 5.93
C GLY A 60 14.37 -11.26 5.60
N ASP A 61 14.13 -12.10 6.61
CA ASP A 61 13.29 -13.30 6.49
C ASP A 61 11.82 -13.07 6.84
N THR A 62 11.44 -11.85 7.24
CA THR A 62 10.10 -11.51 7.68
C THR A 62 9.34 -10.76 6.60
N TRP A 63 8.10 -11.14 6.34
CA TRP A 63 7.16 -10.37 5.54
C TRP A 63 6.46 -9.36 6.44
N HIS A 64 6.60 -8.07 6.15
CA HIS A 64 5.89 -6.99 6.80
C HIS A 64 4.68 -6.61 5.93
N TYR A 65 3.51 -6.66 6.53
CA TYR A 65 2.24 -6.29 5.93
C TYR A 65 1.76 -4.98 6.53
N PHE A 66 1.28 -4.09 5.66
CA PHE A 66 0.60 -2.87 6.05
C PHE A 66 -0.75 -2.75 5.33
N ALA A 67 -1.69 -2.08 5.98
CA ALA A 67 -3.00 -1.76 5.40
C ALA A 67 -3.62 -0.55 6.08
N GLY A 68 -4.44 0.18 5.34
CA GLY A 68 -5.33 1.20 5.89
C GLY A 68 -6.64 0.60 6.41
N GLY A 69 -7.61 1.48 6.60
CA GLY A 69 -8.95 1.13 7.10
C GLY A 69 -9.42 2.04 8.24
N VAL A 70 -8.48 2.70 8.91
CA VAL A 70 -8.71 3.78 9.87
C VAL A 70 -7.95 5.01 9.39
N PRO A 71 -8.58 6.19 9.26
CA PRO A 71 -7.89 7.41 8.82
C PRO A 71 -6.66 7.72 9.67
N GLY A 72 -5.53 7.97 9.02
CA GLY A 72 -4.25 8.32 9.66
C GLY A 72 -3.52 7.18 10.38
N THR A 73 -4.04 5.95 10.32
CA THR A 73 -3.45 4.78 11.00
C THR A 73 -3.23 3.64 10.02
N ASN A 74 -2.07 3.00 10.14
CA ASN A 74 -1.72 1.81 9.37
C ASN A 74 -1.77 0.60 10.29
N TYR A 75 -2.55 -0.41 9.93
CA TYR A 75 -2.37 -1.74 10.49
C TYR A 75 -0.99 -2.26 10.10
N HIS A 76 -0.32 -2.94 11.03
CA HIS A 76 0.93 -3.64 10.79
C HIS A 76 0.80 -5.10 11.24
N ALA A 77 1.36 -6.01 10.44
CA ALA A 77 1.43 -7.42 10.79
C ALA A 77 2.68 -8.05 10.17
N THR A 78 3.13 -9.15 10.74
CA THR A 78 4.32 -9.88 10.27
C THR A 78 4.02 -11.33 9.98
N SER A 79 4.76 -11.91 9.03
CA SER A 79 4.62 -13.32 8.65
C SER A 79 5.97 -13.92 8.26
N THR A 80 6.15 -15.22 8.46
CA THR A 80 7.31 -15.97 7.97
C THR A 80 7.07 -16.62 6.60
N ASP A 81 5.81 -16.83 6.22
CA ASP A 81 5.40 -17.48 4.97
C ASP A 81 4.72 -16.53 3.96
N GLY A 82 4.37 -15.32 4.41
CA GLY A 82 3.66 -14.33 3.61
C GLY A 82 2.19 -14.68 3.40
N LEU A 83 1.66 -15.62 4.18
CA LEU A 83 0.29 -16.11 4.11
C LEU A 83 -0.45 -15.90 5.43
N ALA A 84 0.13 -16.30 6.55
CA ALA A 84 -0.45 -16.11 7.87
C ALA A 84 0.22 -14.92 8.56
N PHE A 85 -0.49 -13.80 8.68
CA PHE A 85 0.04 -12.59 9.30
C PHE A 85 -0.39 -12.46 10.76
N THR A 86 0.58 -12.27 11.64
CA THR A 86 0.37 -11.98 13.06
C THR A 86 0.36 -10.48 13.27
N ARG A 87 -0.71 -9.95 13.86
CA ARG A 87 -0.87 -8.52 14.13
C ARG A 87 0.25 -8.00 15.04
N GLN A 88 0.76 -6.83 14.69
CA GLN A 88 1.68 -6.02 15.48
C GLN A 88 1.00 -4.72 15.93
N ALA A 89 1.75 -3.85 16.60
CA ALA A 89 1.28 -2.52 16.94
C ALA A 89 1.00 -1.71 15.67
N ASP A 90 -0.13 -1.00 15.63
CA ASP A 90 -0.46 -0.11 14.52
C ASP A 90 0.56 1.04 14.43
N ILE A 91 0.77 1.57 13.22
CA ILE A 91 1.73 2.63 12.93
C ILE A 91 0.99 3.91 12.57
N THR A 92 1.28 4.97 13.33
CA THR A 92 0.82 6.34 13.07
C THR A 92 2.02 7.24 12.82
N LEU A 93 2.03 7.95 11.69
CA LEU A 93 3.15 8.79 11.28
C LEU A 93 2.65 10.03 10.55
N ASN A 94 2.09 10.99 11.30
CA ASN A 94 1.54 12.24 10.76
C ASN A 94 0.59 12.03 9.57
N ASP A 95 -0.43 11.19 9.75
CA ASP A 95 -1.43 10.82 8.73
C ASP A 95 -0.87 10.13 7.46
N PHE A 96 0.40 9.70 7.46
CA PHE A 96 0.98 8.93 6.37
C PHE A 96 0.36 7.54 6.26
N LEU A 97 -0.06 7.16 5.04
CA LEU A 97 -0.56 5.83 4.70
C LEU A 97 0.42 5.12 3.77
N PHE A 98 0.82 3.90 4.14
CA PHE A 98 1.76 3.07 3.39
C PHE A 98 1.10 2.52 2.11
N ALA A 99 1.79 2.58 0.98
CA ALA A 99 1.29 2.04 -0.30
C ALA A 99 2.26 1.08 -0.98
N ASN A 100 3.53 1.43 -1.12
CA ASN A 100 4.51 0.60 -1.82
C ASN A 100 5.91 0.66 -1.20
N GLY A 101 6.50 -0.51 -0.95
CA GLY A 101 7.85 -0.64 -0.37
C GLY A 101 8.87 -1.19 -1.35
N ILE A 102 10.10 -0.71 -1.25
CA ILE A 102 11.26 -1.27 -1.96
C ILE A 102 12.45 -1.44 -1.01
N ALA A 103 13.26 -2.46 -1.29
CA ALA A 103 14.56 -2.63 -0.64
C ALA A 103 15.59 -1.65 -1.22
N MET A 104 16.41 -1.09 -0.34
CA MET A 104 17.51 -0.17 -0.63
C MET A 104 18.83 -0.78 -0.11
N PRO A 105 20.00 -0.33 -0.61
CA PRO A 105 21.29 -0.86 -0.14
C PRO A 105 21.53 -0.73 1.37
N ASP A 106 20.91 0.27 2.00
CA ASP A 106 21.08 0.68 3.39
C ASP A 106 19.82 0.50 4.24
N GLY A 107 18.76 -0.12 3.70
CA GLY A 107 17.50 -0.32 4.41
C GLY A 107 16.32 -0.49 3.48
N PHE A 108 15.20 0.11 3.83
CA PHE A 108 13.92 -0.03 3.15
C PHE A 108 13.26 1.32 3.02
N ARG A 109 12.74 1.61 1.83
CA ARG A 109 12.01 2.83 1.57
C ARG A 109 10.57 2.47 1.23
N TYR A 110 9.64 3.10 1.93
CA TYR A 110 8.22 3.01 1.63
C TYR A 110 7.72 4.32 1.06
N TYR A 111 6.85 4.22 0.08
CA TYR A 111 6.15 5.31 -0.56
C TYR A 111 4.68 5.23 -0.16
N GLY A 112 4.10 6.39 0.03
CA GLY A 112 2.73 6.52 0.51
C GLY A 112 2.25 7.94 0.32
N PHE A 113 1.16 8.26 0.97
CA PHE A 113 0.56 9.59 0.89
C PHE A 113 0.10 10.04 2.27
N VAL A 114 0.16 11.34 2.52
CA VAL A 114 -0.39 11.94 3.72
C VAL A 114 -1.84 12.34 3.42
N GLN A 115 -2.77 11.86 4.24
CA GLN A 115 -4.19 12.16 4.11
C GLN A 115 -4.72 12.87 5.35
N THR A 116 -4.53 14.19 5.38
CA THR A 116 -5.10 15.04 6.42
C THR A 116 -6.49 15.53 5.98
N PRO A 117 -7.54 15.39 6.81
CA PRO A 117 -8.89 15.83 6.46
C PRO A 117 -8.95 17.30 6.01
N GLY A 118 -9.59 17.55 4.86
CA GLY A 118 -9.75 18.89 4.30
C GLY A 118 -8.51 19.47 3.60
N GLN A 119 -7.46 18.67 3.40
CA GLN A 119 -6.30 19.03 2.60
C GLN A 119 -6.19 18.09 1.39
N LYS A 120 -5.59 18.59 0.30
CA LYS A 120 -5.22 17.73 -0.84
C LYS A 120 -4.11 16.78 -0.39
N THR A 121 -4.15 15.54 -0.85
CA THR A 121 -3.12 14.56 -0.55
C THR A 121 -1.82 14.88 -1.31
N ALA A 122 -0.70 14.53 -0.70
CA ALA A 122 0.63 14.59 -1.33
C ALA A 122 1.38 13.29 -1.06
N LEU A 123 2.24 12.91 -2.00
CA LEU A 123 3.06 11.71 -1.87
C LEU A 123 4.27 12.00 -1.00
N TYR A 124 4.61 11.06 -0.13
CA TYR A 124 5.80 11.11 0.73
C TYR A 124 6.52 9.77 0.70
N SER A 125 7.75 9.75 1.20
CA SER A 125 8.43 8.51 1.56
C SER A 125 8.82 8.47 3.01
N VAL A 126 8.93 7.24 3.50
CA VAL A 126 9.47 6.89 4.82
C VAL A 126 10.66 5.96 4.63
N PHE A 127 11.60 5.99 5.57
CA PHE A 127 12.76 5.10 5.56
C PHE A 127 12.87 4.31 6.86
N SER A 128 13.32 3.07 6.75
CA SER A 128 13.60 2.19 7.88
C SER A 128 14.82 1.33 7.60
N VAL A 129 15.60 1.05 8.64
CA VAL A 129 16.73 0.09 8.56
C VAL A 129 16.32 -1.32 9.03
N ASP A 130 15.20 -1.42 9.76
CA ASP A 130 14.78 -2.63 10.48
C ASP A 130 13.37 -3.12 10.12
N GLY A 131 12.57 -2.29 9.43
CA GLY A 131 11.18 -2.57 9.09
C GLY A 131 10.16 -2.30 10.19
N GLU A 132 10.61 -1.83 11.35
CA GLU A 132 9.80 -1.57 12.53
C GLU A 132 9.73 -0.07 12.83
N THR A 133 10.88 0.62 12.79
CA THR A 133 10.98 2.05 13.03
C THR A 133 11.05 2.79 11.69
N TRP A 134 10.06 3.65 11.43
CA TRP A 134 9.95 4.40 10.18
C TRP A 134 10.12 5.90 10.41
N ALA A 135 11.02 6.53 9.65
CA ALA A 135 11.24 7.97 9.64
C ALA A 135 10.60 8.59 8.39
N LEU A 136 9.69 9.53 8.58
CA LEU A 136 9.07 10.30 7.49
C LEU A 136 10.05 11.33 6.92
N ASP A 137 10.19 11.38 5.60
CA ASP A 137 10.96 12.42 4.94
C ASP A 137 10.28 13.79 5.11
N SER A 138 11.07 14.85 5.31
CA SER A 138 10.56 16.17 5.68
C SER A 138 9.84 16.94 4.55
N ALA A 139 9.92 16.44 3.32
CA ALA A 139 9.35 17.10 2.15
C ALA A 139 8.53 16.10 1.32
N PRO A 140 7.45 16.56 0.68
CA PRO A 140 6.70 15.73 -0.24
C PRO A 140 7.56 15.34 -1.45
N LEU A 141 7.33 14.12 -1.95
CA LEU A 141 7.88 13.64 -3.22
C LEU A 141 7.14 14.23 -4.40
N LEU A 142 5.82 14.38 -4.26
CA LEU A 142 4.94 14.91 -5.30
C LEU A 142 3.74 15.57 -4.62
N GLU A 143 3.46 16.80 -5.01
CA GLU A 143 2.22 17.50 -4.72
C GLU A 143 1.41 17.60 -6.01
N VAL A 144 0.10 17.78 -5.86
CA VAL A 144 -0.81 17.98 -7.00
C VAL A 144 -0.42 19.21 -7.84
N ASP A 145 -0.35 19.04 -9.16
CA ASP A 145 -0.11 20.14 -10.10
C ASP A 145 -1.31 20.37 -11.03
N GLU A 146 -2.21 21.24 -10.59
CA GLU A 146 -3.41 21.61 -11.35
C GLU A 146 -3.12 22.40 -12.62
N SER A 147 -1.91 22.94 -12.79
CA SER A 147 -1.57 23.75 -13.98
C SER A 147 -1.49 22.90 -15.26
N THR A 148 -1.30 21.58 -15.12
CA THR A 148 -1.23 20.63 -16.22
C THR A 148 -2.59 20.20 -16.74
N GLY A 149 -3.65 20.37 -15.95
CA GLY A 149 -4.98 19.83 -16.22
C GLY A 149 -5.06 18.29 -16.14
N LEU A 150 -4.02 17.61 -15.64
CA LEU A 150 -3.99 16.14 -15.51
C LEU A 150 -4.36 15.66 -14.10
N GLU A 151 -4.38 16.58 -13.13
CA GLU A 151 -4.57 16.27 -11.72
C GLU A 151 -5.49 17.29 -11.05
N SER A 152 -6.39 16.80 -10.21
CA SER A 152 -7.21 17.58 -9.28
C SER A 152 -7.39 16.80 -7.99
N GLU A 153 -7.76 17.52 -6.92
CA GLU A 153 -8.13 16.99 -5.59
C GLU A 153 -7.03 16.26 -4.80
N GLY A 154 -5.99 15.71 -5.44
CA GLY A 154 -4.82 15.11 -4.79
C GLY A 154 -4.13 14.01 -5.59
N VAL A 155 -3.02 13.52 -5.06
CA VAL A 155 -2.25 12.38 -5.56
C VAL A 155 -2.18 11.27 -4.50
N LYS A 156 -2.33 10.00 -4.90
CA LYS A 156 -2.46 8.86 -3.97
C LYS A 156 -1.93 7.55 -4.53
N ASP A 157 -1.89 6.54 -3.66
CA ASP A 157 -1.60 5.14 -4.00
C ASP A 157 -0.34 4.95 -4.87
N PRO A 158 0.82 5.52 -4.48
CA PRO A 158 2.02 5.44 -5.32
C PRO A 158 2.57 4.02 -5.37
N ALA A 159 3.04 3.63 -6.55
CA ALA A 159 3.87 2.46 -6.79
C ALA A 159 5.20 2.89 -7.39
N VAL A 160 6.31 2.44 -6.80
CA VAL A 160 7.66 2.77 -7.23
C VAL A 160 8.43 1.52 -7.61
N ALA A 161 9.14 1.57 -8.73
CA ALA A 161 10.06 0.53 -9.16
C ALA A 161 11.42 1.12 -9.51
N ARG A 162 12.49 0.47 -9.07
CA ARG A 162 13.85 0.79 -9.52
C ARG A 162 14.12 0.18 -10.89
N LEU A 163 14.58 1.00 -11.82
CA LEU A 163 14.94 0.60 -13.19
C LEU A 163 16.40 0.12 -13.27
N PRO A 164 16.76 -0.70 -14.28
CA PRO A 164 18.12 -1.23 -14.43
C PRO A 164 19.21 -0.16 -14.56
N ASP A 165 18.86 1.02 -15.08
CA ASP A 165 19.77 2.15 -15.24
C ASP A 165 19.91 3.01 -13.97
N GLY A 166 19.29 2.59 -12.87
CA GLY A 166 19.34 3.29 -11.58
C GLY A 166 18.29 4.38 -11.41
N ARG A 167 17.49 4.69 -12.43
CA ARG A 167 16.32 5.57 -12.28
C ARG A 167 15.18 4.87 -11.54
N TYR A 168 14.15 5.63 -11.20
CA TYR A 168 12.93 5.13 -10.59
C TYR A 168 11.74 5.48 -11.48
N LEU A 169 10.80 4.53 -11.61
CA LEU A 169 9.48 4.76 -12.17
C LEU A 169 8.50 4.95 -11.02
N LEU A 170 7.82 6.08 -10.99
CA LEU A 170 6.69 6.35 -10.09
C LEU A 170 5.40 6.29 -10.90
N VAL A 171 4.45 5.47 -10.45
CA VAL A 171 3.06 5.44 -10.92
C VAL A 171 2.18 5.82 -9.74
N TYR A 172 1.17 6.66 -9.95
CA TYR A 172 0.30 7.15 -8.88
C TYR A 172 -1.11 7.40 -9.45
N GLY A 173 -2.09 7.42 -8.55
CA GLY A 173 -3.46 7.80 -8.86
C GLY A 173 -3.71 9.28 -8.59
N SER A 174 -4.51 9.91 -9.44
CA SER A 174 -5.08 11.25 -9.23
C SER A 174 -6.47 11.33 -9.87
N ILE A 175 -7.22 12.38 -9.59
CA ILE A 175 -8.47 12.68 -10.30
C ILE A 175 -8.14 13.56 -11.50
N ILE A 176 -8.69 13.23 -12.67
CA ILE A 176 -8.54 14.07 -13.87
C ILE A 176 -9.68 15.10 -13.86
N PRO A 177 -9.41 16.41 -13.89
CA PRO A 177 -10.41 17.47 -13.75
C PRO A 177 -11.65 17.33 -14.65
N ASP A 178 -11.46 16.96 -15.91
CA ASP A 178 -12.52 16.89 -16.93
C ASP A 178 -13.16 15.50 -17.08
N TYR A 179 -12.78 14.53 -16.26
CA TYR A 179 -13.39 13.21 -16.29
C TYR A 179 -14.71 13.24 -15.49
N PRO A 180 -15.86 12.88 -16.08
CA PRO A 180 -17.13 12.92 -15.36
C PRO A 180 -17.08 11.94 -14.18
N GLN A 181 -17.05 12.48 -12.95
CA GLN A 181 -17.32 11.67 -11.78
C GLN A 181 -18.77 11.24 -11.85
N ASN A 182 -19.01 9.99 -12.24
CA ASN A 182 -20.31 9.35 -12.03
C ASN A 182 -20.49 9.18 -10.53
N ASN A 183 -20.94 10.24 -9.86
CA ASN A 183 -21.44 10.22 -8.50
C ASN A 183 -22.80 9.52 -8.50
N ALA A 184 -22.80 8.21 -8.80
CA ALA A 184 -23.94 7.35 -8.57
C ALA A 184 -23.85 6.86 -7.11
N ASN A 185 -24.65 7.51 -6.26
CA ASN A 185 -24.98 7.09 -4.90
C ASN A 185 -25.51 5.66 -4.85
#